data_AF-A0A558NT38-F1
#
_entry.id   AF-A0A558NT38-F1
#
_cell.length_a   1.000
_cell.length_b   1.000
_cell.length_c   1.000
_cell.angle_alpha   90.00
_cell.angle_beta   90.00
_cell.angle_gamma   90.00
#
_symmetry.space_group_name_H-M   'P 1'
#
loop_
_entity.id
_entity.type
_entity.pdbx_description
1 polymer ?
#
loop_
_entity_poly.entity_id
_entity_poly.type
_entity_poly.pdbx_seq_one_letter_code
_entity_poly.pdbx_strand_id
1 'polypeptide(L)' 'MITALLIAMVPAMVLLMLHLAIGPFGHVRFLHWHLRWKKMPVWLQQSLLVLATGILLAGASHLLGIWQQPTPLPAR' A
#
# COMPACT_ATOMS: atom_id res chain seq x y z
N MET A 1 -7.24 -14.90 -5.61
CA MET A 1 -6.88 -14.25 -4.32
C MET A 1 -5.69 -13.31 -4.49
N ILE A 2 -4.61 -13.73 -5.16
CA ILE A 2 -3.44 -12.90 -5.49
C ILE A 2 -3.79 -11.59 -6.23
N THR A 3 -4.73 -11.63 -7.18
CA THR A 3 -5.16 -10.44 -7.93
C THR A 3 -5.73 -9.35 -7.01
N ALA A 4 -6.49 -9.73 -5.98
CA ALA A 4 -7.03 -8.78 -5.01
C ALA A 4 -5.93 -8.16 -4.14
N LEU A 5 -4.92 -8.94 -3.77
CA LEU A 5 -3.74 -8.45 -3.04
C LEU A 5 -2.96 -7.43 -3.88
N LEU A 6 -2.69 -7.75 -5.14
CA LEU A 6 -1.99 -6.86 -6.08
C LEU A 6 -2.77 -5.57 -6.35
N ILE A 7 -4.10 -5.67 -6.52
CA ILE A 7 -4.98 -4.50 -6.65
C ILE A 7 -4.92 -3.63 -5.39
N ALA A 8 -4.90 -4.24 -4.20
CA ALA A 8 -4.83 -3.52 -2.92
C ALA A 8 -3.45 -2.88 -2.65
N MET A 9 -2.37 -3.38 -3.26
CA MET A 9 -1.04 -2.77 -3.14
C MET A 9 -0.99 -1.37 -3.77
N VAL A 10 -1.71 -1.13 -4.86
CA VAL A 10 -1.71 0.17 -5.56
C VAL A 10 -2.18 1.32 -4.65
N PRO A 11 -3.38 1.29 -4.04
CA PRO A 11 -3.82 2.34 -3.13
C PRO A 11 -2.97 2.42 -1.86
N ALA A 12 -2.46 1.29 -1.36
CA ALA A 12 -1.56 1.28 -0.21
C ALA A 12 -0.25 2.04 -0.49
N MET A 13 0.31 1.85 -1.69
CA MET A 13 1.51 2.54 -2.15
C MET A 13 1.26 4.03 -2.37
N VAL A 14 0.12 4.40 -2.96
CA VAL A 14 -0.31 5.80 -3.12
C VAL A 14 -0.45 6.49 -1.76
N LEU A 15 -1.04 5.83 -0.76
CA LEU A 15 -1.14 6.34 0.61
C LEU A 15 0.23 6.59 1.24
N LEU A 16 1.17 5.68 1.05
CA LEU A 16 2.54 5.82 1.57
C LEU A 16 3.29 6.96 0.88
N MET A 17 3.15 7.09 -0.45
CA MET A 17 3.72 8.20 -1.21
C MET A 17 3.12 9.54 -0.80
N LEU A 18 1.80 9.59 -0.53
CA LEU A 18 1.12 10.77 -0.01
C LEU A 18 1.63 11.15 1.39
N HIS A 19 1.82 10.16 2.27
CA HIS A 19 2.32 10.39 3.62
C HIS A 19 3.76 10.88 3.66
N LEU A 20 4.62 10.31 2.80
CA LEU A 20 6.05 10.65 2.72
C LEU A 20 6.32 11.84 1.79
N ALA A 21 5.30 12.35 1.09
CA ALA A 21 5.44 13.37 0.04
C ALA A 21 6.44 12.95 -1.07
N ILE A 22 6.45 11.67 -1.44
CA ILE A 22 7.35 11.12 -2.47
C ILE A 22 6.63 11.02 -3.81
N GLY A 23 7.35 11.23 -4.91
CA GLY A 23 6.83 11.15 -6.28
C GLY A 23 5.92 12.34 -6.62
N PRO A 24 4.73 12.13 -7.22
CA PRO A 24 3.89 13.23 -7.66
C PRO A 24 3.44 14.13 -6.49
N PHE A 25 3.35 13.58 -5.27
CA PHE A 25 2.91 14.30 -4.07
C PHE A 25 3.98 15.23 -3.47
N GLY A 26 5.24 15.12 -3.90
CA GLY A 26 6.31 16.04 -3.52
C GLY A 26 6.35 17.32 -4.38
N HIS A 27 5.64 17.33 -5.52
CA HIS A 27 5.60 18.48 -6.39
C HIS A 27 4.69 19.57 -5.81
N VAL A 28 5.10 20.85 -5.94
CA VAL A 28 4.36 22.04 -5.43
C VAL A 28 2.86 22.03 -5.80
N ARG A 29 2.53 21.54 -6.99
CA ARG A 29 1.15 21.46 -7.51
C ARG A 29 0.27 20.44 -6.78
N PHE A 30 0.86 19.41 -6.16
CA PHE A 30 0.13 18.36 -5.43
C PHE A 30 0.44 18.34 -3.93
N LEU A 31 1.37 19.19 -3.46
CA LEU A 31 1.74 19.32 -2.06
C LEU A 31 0.55 19.63 -1.14
N HIS A 32 -0.48 20.30 -1.68
CA HIS A 32 -1.72 20.57 -0.95
C HIS A 32 -2.43 19.29 -0.49
N TRP A 33 -2.28 18.17 -1.20
CA TRP A 33 -2.80 16.87 -0.78
C TRP A 33 -2.04 16.32 0.43
N HIS A 34 -0.71 16.42 0.44
CA HIS A 34 0.11 16.06 1.60
C HIS A 34 -0.22 16.92 2.83
N LEU A 35 -0.37 18.24 2.63
CA LEU A 35 -0.75 19.15 3.72
C LEU A 35 -2.15 18.84 4.26
N ARG A 36 -3.11 18.51 3.39
CA ARG A 36 -4.45 18.07 3.82
C ARG A 36 -4.39 16.73 4.55
N TRP A 37 -3.56 15.80 4.11
CA TRP A 37 -3.30 14.55 4.80
C TRP A 37 -2.77 14.80 6.22
N LYS A 38 -1.76 15.67 6.38
CA LYS A 38 -1.19 16.03 7.68
C LYS A 38 -2.18 16.71 8.64
N LYS A 39 -3.23 17.37 8.12
CA LYS A 39 -4.31 17.95 8.93
C LYS A 39 -5.33 16.92 9.44
N MET A 40 -5.34 15.70 8.92
CA MET A 40 -6.22 14.64 9.41
C MET A 40 -5.83 14.21 10.83
N PRO A 41 -6.77 13.70 11.65
CA PRO A 41 -6.44 13.23 12.98
C PRO A 41 -5.41 12.10 12.93
N VAL A 42 -4.44 12.15 13.85
CA VAL A 42 -3.27 11.26 13.87
C VAL A 42 -3.68 9.79 13.92
N TRP A 43 -4.71 9.46 14.71
CA TRP A 43 -5.21 8.08 14.83
C TRP A 43 -5.68 7.52 13.48
N LEU A 44 -6.38 8.33 12.68
CA LEU A 44 -6.87 7.92 11.36
C LEU A 44 -5.70 7.70 10.38
N GLN A 45 -4.73 8.63 10.39
CA GLN A 45 -3.52 8.48 9.58
C GLN A 45 -2.77 7.19 9.94
N GLN A 46 -2.58 6.92 11.22
CA GLN A 46 -1.89 5.73 11.71
C GLN A 46 -2.63 4.45 11.33
N SER A 47 -3.95 4.39 11.50
CA SER A 47 -4.74 3.21 11.09
C SER A 47 -4.60 2.92 9.60
N LEU A 48 -4.69 3.96 8.74
CA LEU A 48 -4.53 3.79 7.30
C LEU A 48 -3.10 3.39 6.93
N LEU A 49 -2.09 3.93 7.60
CA LEU A 49 -0.68 3.58 7.36
C LEU A 49 -0.35 2.16 7.80
N VAL A 50 -0.87 1.71 8.95
CA VAL A 50 -0.70 0.33 9.42
C VAL A 50 -1.32 -0.65 8.44
N LEU A 51 -2.55 -0.38 7.97
CA LEU A 51 -3.20 -1.19 6.94
C LEU A 51 -2.41 -1.20 5.62
N ALA A 52 -2.00 -0.03 5.13
CA ALA A 52 -1.24 0.08 3.89
C ALA A 52 0.11 -0.66 3.98
N THR A 53 0.83 -0.48 5.09
CA THR A 53 2.12 -1.15 5.32
C THR A 53 1.94 -2.66 5.41
N GLY A 54 0.90 -3.14 6.10
CA GLY A 54 0.57 -4.56 6.18
C GLY A 54 0.27 -5.18 4.82
N ILE A 55 -0.50 -4.50 3.98
CA ILE A 55 -0.81 -4.95 2.61
C ILE A 55 0.45 -5.00 1.75
N LEU A 56 1.32 -3.99 1.85
CA LEU A 56 2.57 -3.96 1.09
C LEU A 56 3.56 -5.03 1.56
N LEU A 57 3.66 -5.28 2.87
CA LEU A 57 4.48 -6.37 3.41
C LEU A 57 3.96 -7.74 3.01
N ALA A 58 2.64 -7.94 3.03
CA ALA A 58 2.01 -9.17 2.56
C ALA A 58 2.25 -9.37 1.05
N GLY A 59 2.07 -8.32 0.26
CA GLY A 59 2.35 -8.33 -1.17
C GLY A 59 3.83 -8.56 -1.51
N ALA A 60 4.74 -7.90 -0.81
CA ALA A 60 6.18 -8.08 -0.96
C ALA A 60 6.62 -9.50 -0.57
N SER A 61 6.12 -10.03 0.55
CA SER A 61 6.38 -11.41 0.97
C SER A 61 5.90 -12.43 -0.06
N HIS A 62 4.75 -12.15 -0.70
CA HIS A 62 4.23 -12.99 -1.78
C HIS A 62 5.07 -12.89 -3.06
N LEU A 63 5.51 -11.69 -3.45
CA LEU A 63 6.38 -11.48 -4.62
C LEU A 63 7.79 -12.07 -4.44
N LEU A 64 8.33 -11.98 -3.23
CA LEU A 64 9.63 -12.56 -2.86
C LEU A 64 9.58 -14.09 -2.69
N GLY A 65 8.40 -14.70 -2.79
CA GLY A 65 8.24 -16.15 -2.67
C GLY A 65 8.40 -16.68 -1.25
N ILE A 66 8.41 -15.82 -0.23
CA ILE A 66 8.46 -16.22 1.19
C ILE A 66 7.18 -17.00 1.57
N TRP A 67 6.05 -16.62 0.95
CA TRP A 67 4.79 -17.33 1.08
C TRP A 67 4.13 -17.46 -0.29
N GLN A 68 4.03 -18.68 -0.78
CA GLN A 68 3.36 -19.01 -2.04
C GLN A 68 2.07 -19.77 -1.72
N GLN A 69 0.96 -19.34 -2.33
CA GLN A 69 -0.27 -20.11 -2.24
C GLN A 69 -0.03 -21.48 -2.90
N PRO A 70 -0.37 -22.62 -2.26
CA PRO A 70 -0.13 -23.93 -2.83
C PRO A 70 -0.81 -24.02 -4.19
N THR A 71 -0.02 -24.22 -5.24
CA THR A 71 -0.51 -24.44 -6.59
C THR A 71 -1.34 -25.71 -6.57
N PRO A 72 -2.64 -25.68 -6.92
CA PRO A 72 -3.39 -26.91 -7.05
C PRO A 72 -2.69 -27.79 -8.10
N LEU A 73 -2.27 -28.99 -7.68
CA LEU A 73 -1.69 -29.99 -8.56
C LEU A 73 -2.65 -30.21 -9.74
N PRO A 74 -2.17 -30.27 -10.99
CA PRO A 74 -3.05 -30.60 -12.11
C PRO A 74 -3.69 -31.95 -11.81
N ALA A 75 -5.02 -31.97 -11.75
CA ALA A 75 -5.80 -33.20 -11.65
C ALA A 75 -5.42 -34.06 -12.86
N ARG A 76 -4.75 -35.18 -12.61
CA ARG A 76 -4.52 -36.22 -13.62
C ARG A 76 -5.83 -36.94 -13.92
#